data_AF-A0A925C6L1-F1
#
_entry.id   AF-A0A925C6L1-F1
#
_cell.length_a   1.000
_cell.length_b   1.000
_cell.length_c   1.000
_cell.angle_alpha   90.00
_cell.angle_beta   90.00
_cell.angle_gamma   90.00
#
_symmetry.space_group_name_H-M   'P 1'
#
loop_
_entity.id
_entity.type
_entity.pdbx_description
1 polymer ?
#
loop_
_entity_poly.entity_id
_entity_poly.type
_entity_poly.pdbx_seq_one_letter_code
_entity_poly.pdbx_strand_id
1 'polypeptide(L)'
;TVISVPNTATNVIPGQARARFNVRYNDAHQRPKLEELLRQTCAKAAAEVDARFTLAFSGTGDVFVTEPGPLVDTMKVAVQETTGSIPELSTTGGTSDARFIKDHCPVVELGLLNATIHQVDERVPVADLETLTKIYERFIALFFARA
;
A
#
# COMPACT_ATOMS: atom_id res chain seq x y z
N THR A 1 -1.26 6.73 13.40
CA THR A 1 -1.98 8.00 13.66
C THR A 1 -1.28 8.75 14.76
N VAL A 2 -1.13 10.07 14.63
CA VAL A 2 -0.55 10.95 15.65
C VAL A 2 -1.61 11.96 16.06
N ILE A 3 -1.84 12.10 17.36
CA ILE A 3 -2.72 13.11 17.95
C ILE A 3 -1.90 13.91 18.96
N SER A 4 -1.99 15.23 18.91
CA SER A 4 -1.28 16.15 19.80
C SER A 4 -2.25 17.21 20.30
N VAL A 5 -2.34 17.34 21.62
CA VAL A 5 -3.15 18.35 22.31
C VAL A 5 -2.21 19.11 23.25
N PRO A 6 -1.40 20.04 22.71
CA PRO A 6 -0.40 20.73 23.51
C PRO A 6 -1.06 21.58 24.58
N ASN A 7 -0.59 21.45 25.82
CA ASN A 7 -1.05 22.21 26.96
C ASN A 7 0.12 22.54 27.88
N THR A 8 0.19 23.77 28.38
CA THR A 8 1.28 24.24 29.25
C THR A 8 0.90 24.22 30.73
N ALA A 9 -0.37 23.97 31.05
CA ALA A 9 -0.87 23.89 32.43
C ALA A 9 -1.85 22.73 32.60
N THR A 10 -1.82 22.05 33.74
CA THR A 10 -2.66 20.86 33.99
C THR A 10 -4.14 21.18 34.25
N ASN A 11 -4.47 22.45 34.45
CA ASN A 11 -5.81 22.94 34.81
C ASN A 11 -6.38 23.96 33.81
N VAL A 12 -5.76 24.09 32.63
CA VAL A 12 -6.24 24.97 31.56
C VAL A 12 -6.77 24.12 30.41
N ILE A 13 -7.92 24.49 29.85
CA ILE A 13 -8.46 23.80 28.68
C ILE A 13 -7.57 24.14 27.46
N PRO A 14 -7.08 23.14 26.71
CA PRO A 14 -6.24 23.39 25.53
C PRO A 14 -6.97 24.20 24.45
N GLY A 15 -6.28 25.16 23.85
CA GLY A 15 -6.84 25.99 22.78
C GLY A 15 -6.86 25.33 21.39
N GLN A 16 -6.17 24.20 21.20
CA GLN A 16 -6.15 23.47 19.93
C GLN A 16 -5.78 21.98 20.12
N ALA A 17 -6.27 21.15 19.21
CA ALA A 17 -5.80 19.78 18.99
C ALA A 17 -5.36 19.63 17.53
N ARG A 18 -4.36 18.77 17.29
CA ARG A 18 -3.82 18.46 15.97
C ARG A 18 -3.80 16.96 15.78
N ALA A 19 -4.24 16.49 14.62
CA ALA A 19 -4.16 15.08 14.25
C ALA A 19 -3.54 14.93 12.87
N ARG A 20 -2.73 13.88 12.70
CA ARG A 20 -2.26 13.39 11.41
C ARG A 20 -2.52 11.90 11.33
N PHE A 21 -3.25 11.49 10.31
CA PHE A 21 -3.55 10.09 10.05
C PHE A 21 -3.39 9.81 8.56
N ASN A 22 -3.31 8.54 8.22
CA ASN A 22 -3.21 8.05 6.86
C ASN A 22 -4.41 7.14 6.61
N VAL A 23 -5.01 7.27 5.43
CA VAL A 23 -6.07 6.38 4.96
C VAL A 23 -5.50 5.58 3.80
N ARG A 24 -5.43 4.26 3.97
CA ARG A 24 -5.25 3.33 2.85
C ARG A 24 -6.63 2.82 2.47
N TYR A 25 -6.99 2.93 1.20
CA TYR A 25 -8.28 2.50 0.67
C TYR A 25 -8.05 1.61 -0.56
N ASN A 26 -9.03 0.77 -0.88
CA ASN A 26 -9.03 -0.08 -2.07
C ASN A 26 -9.84 0.56 -3.20
N ASP A 27 -9.98 -0.18 -4.30
CA ASP A 27 -10.64 0.23 -5.55
C ASP A 27 -12.15 0.41 -5.42
N ALA A 28 -12.75 -0.05 -4.32
CA ALA A 28 -14.14 0.26 -3.99
C ALA A 28 -14.35 1.72 -3.54
N HIS A 29 -13.27 2.48 -3.33
CA HIS A 29 -13.30 3.88 -2.93
C HIS A 29 -12.61 4.79 -3.94
N GLN A 30 -12.98 6.07 -3.89
CA GLN A 30 -12.37 7.11 -4.71
C GLN A 30 -11.91 8.24 -3.81
N ARG A 31 -10.69 8.73 -4.02
CA ARG A 31 -10.09 9.80 -3.21
C ARG A 31 -11.02 11.00 -3.00
N PRO A 32 -11.67 11.58 -4.04
CA PRO A 32 -12.53 12.75 -3.84
C PRO A 32 -13.71 12.47 -2.92
N LYS A 33 -14.29 11.26 -2.98
CA LYS A 33 -15.40 10.84 -2.11
C LYS A 33 -14.95 10.65 -0.66
N LEU A 34 -13.74 10.13 -0.43
CA LEU A 34 -13.16 9.99 0.90
C LEU A 34 -12.81 11.34 1.51
N GLU A 35 -12.23 12.26 0.73
CA GLU A 35 -11.96 13.62 1.18
C GLU A 35 -13.26 14.35 1.57
N GLU A 36 -14.33 14.19 0.77
CA GLU A 36 -15.63 14.75 1.08
C GLU A 36 -16.24 14.15 2.36
N LEU A 37 -16.19 12.82 2.52
CA LEU A 37 -16.64 12.14 3.75
C LEU A 37 -15.92 12.68 4.98
N LEU A 38 -14.60 12.89 4.89
CA LEU A 38 -13.80 13.43 5.99
C LEU A 38 -14.16 14.89 6.29
N ARG A 39 -14.37 15.72 5.26
CA ARG A 39 -14.84 17.11 5.44
C ARG A 39 -16.19 17.14 6.17
N GLN A 40 -17.16 16.34 5.73
CA GLN A 40 -18.49 16.28 6.33
C GLN A 40 -18.44 15.78 7.78
N THR A 41 -17.65 14.74 8.03
CA THR A 41 -17.48 14.18 9.38
C THR A 41 -16.86 15.20 10.33
N CYS A 42 -15.79 15.88 9.92
CA CYS A 42 -15.16 16.94 10.72
C CYS A 42 -16.10 18.14 10.93
N ALA A 43 -16.86 18.55 9.90
CA ALA A 43 -17.80 19.66 10.02
C ALA A 43 -18.93 19.35 11.02
N LYS A 44 -19.49 18.14 10.97
CA LYS A 44 -20.51 17.69 11.93
C LYS A 44 -19.96 17.69 13.36
N ALA A 45 -18.80 17.06 13.58
CA ALA A 45 -18.18 17.00 14.90
C ALA A 45 -17.82 18.40 15.44
N ALA A 46 -17.34 19.30 14.58
CA ALA A 46 -17.03 20.67 14.96
C ALA A 46 -18.29 21.46 15.37
N ALA A 47 -19.40 21.28 14.67
CA ALA A 47 -20.67 21.94 14.99
C ALA A 47 -21.26 21.49 16.35
N GLU A 48 -21.06 20.22 16.73
CA GLU A 48 -21.55 19.70 18.03
C GLU A 48 -20.89 20.38 19.24
N VAL A 49 -19.69 20.95 19.08
CA VAL A 49 -18.91 21.57 20.17
C VAL A 49 -18.53 23.03 19.89
N ASP A 50 -19.14 23.65 18.87
CA ASP A 50 -18.83 25.01 18.41
C ASP A 50 -17.32 25.27 18.18
N ALA A 51 -16.64 24.29 17.57
CA ALA A 51 -15.22 24.36 17.28
C ALA A 51 -14.94 24.85 15.86
N ARG A 52 -13.76 25.43 15.67
CA ARG A 52 -13.19 25.71 14.35
C ARG A 52 -12.14 24.67 14.00
N PHE A 53 -12.08 24.27 12.74
CA PHE A 53 -11.08 23.31 12.27
C PHE A 53 -10.51 23.72 10.90
N THR A 54 -9.34 23.18 10.60
CA THR A 54 -8.74 23.21 9.26
C THR A 54 -8.38 21.78 8.87
N LEU A 55 -8.55 21.45 7.60
CA LEU A 55 -8.28 20.12 7.07
C LEU A 55 -7.52 20.24 5.76
N ALA A 56 -6.40 19.54 5.65
CA ALA A 56 -5.56 19.49 4.47
C ALA A 56 -5.30 18.04 4.08
N PHE A 57 -5.35 17.76 2.78
CA PHE A 57 -5.14 16.43 2.22
C PHE A 57 -3.85 16.40 1.41
N SER A 58 -3.11 15.31 1.55
CA SER A 58 -1.88 15.04 0.78
C SER A 58 -1.80 13.55 0.48
N GLY A 59 -1.42 13.19 -0.74
CA GLY A 59 -1.26 11.80 -1.16
C GLY A 59 -0.54 11.70 -2.50
N THR A 60 0.32 10.69 -2.63
CA THR A 60 1.30 10.53 -3.73
C THR A 60 0.96 9.39 -4.71
N GLY A 61 -0.23 8.80 -4.60
CA GLY A 61 -0.72 7.74 -5.49
C GLY A 61 -2.17 7.41 -5.21
N ASP A 62 -2.91 7.04 -6.26
CA ASP A 62 -4.26 6.47 -6.15
C ASP A 62 -4.19 4.94 -6.21
N VAL A 63 -5.32 4.27 -5.99
CA VAL A 63 -5.41 2.82 -6.07
C VAL A 63 -5.14 2.33 -7.50
N PHE A 64 -4.44 1.20 -7.60
CA PHE A 64 -4.25 0.48 -8.85
C PHE A 64 -4.42 -1.02 -8.62
N VAL A 65 -4.93 -1.70 -9.64
CA VAL A 65 -5.07 -3.15 -9.69
C VAL A 65 -4.70 -3.58 -11.11
N THR A 66 -3.85 -4.61 -11.22
CA THR A 66 -3.63 -5.30 -12.49
C THR A 66 -4.53 -6.52 -12.51
N GLU A 67 -5.48 -6.56 -13.44
CA GLU A 67 -6.36 -7.71 -13.60
C GLU A 67 -5.57 -8.98 -13.99
N PRO A 68 -6.01 -10.18 -13.57
CA PRO A 68 -5.43 -11.42 -14.03
C PRO A 68 -5.39 -11.51 -15.56
N GLY A 69 -4.29 -12.01 -16.08
CA GLY A 69 -4.05 -12.11 -17.52
C GLY A 69 -2.68 -12.72 -17.82
N PRO A 70 -2.20 -12.64 -19.08
CA PRO A 70 -1.02 -13.37 -19.52
C PRO A 70 0.23 -13.16 -18.66
N LEU A 71 0.47 -11.93 -18.18
CA LEU A 71 1.58 -11.61 -17.30
C LEU A 71 1.47 -12.34 -15.95
N VAL A 72 0.32 -12.21 -15.29
CA VAL A 72 0.04 -12.80 -13.98
C VAL A 72 0.09 -14.32 -14.08
N ASP A 73 -0.54 -14.91 -15.10
CA ASP A 73 -0.56 -16.36 -15.31
C ASP A 73 0.84 -16.92 -15.56
N THR A 74 1.67 -16.21 -16.33
CA THR A 74 3.06 -16.61 -16.58
C THR A 74 3.87 -16.59 -15.29
N MET A 75 3.68 -15.57 -14.45
CA MET A 75 4.34 -15.50 -13.15
C MET A 75 3.87 -16.63 -12.20
N LYS A 76 2.57 -16.93 -12.16
CA LYS A 76 2.03 -18.05 -11.37
C LYS A 76 2.67 -19.38 -11.76
N VAL A 77 2.81 -19.65 -13.05
CA VAL A 77 3.47 -20.86 -13.56
C VAL A 77 4.94 -20.89 -13.13
N ALA A 78 5.68 -19.78 -13.29
CA ALA A 78 7.09 -19.71 -12.89
C ALA A 78 7.30 -20.00 -11.40
N VAL A 79 6.46 -19.42 -10.53
CA VAL A 79 6.49 -19.69 -9.09
C VAL A 79 6.16 -21.15 -8.80
N GLN A 80 5.09 -21.69 -9.40
CA GLN A 80 4.65 -23.06 -9.17
C GLN A 80 5.68 -24.10 -9.61
N GLU A 81 6.30 -23.93 -10.78
CA GLU A 81 7.31 -24.86 -11.27
C GLU A 81 8.60 -24.82 -10.45
N THR A 82 8.93 -23.67 -9.86
CA THR A 82 10.15 -23.51 -9.05
C THR A 82 9.97 -23.94 -7.60
N THR A 83 8.80 -23.68 -7.01
CA THR A 83 8.55 -23.86 -5.57
C THR A 83 7.58 -25.00 -5.25
N GLY A 84 6.86 -25.53 -6.25
CA GLY A 84 5.77 -26.48 -6.07
C GLY A 84 4.47 -25.87 -5.53
N SER A 85 4.45 -24.57 -5.22
CA SER A 85 3.31 -23.87 -4.60
C SER A 85 2.65 -22.89 -5.56
N ILE A 86 1.31 -22.81 -5.50
CA ILE A 86 0.55 -21.82 -6.29
C ILE A 86 0.52 -20.52 -5.47
N PRO A 87 1.01 -19.39 -6.01
CA PRO A 87 0.97 -18.13 -5.29
C PRO A 87 -0.46 -17.58 -5.24
N GLU A 88 -0.80 -16.97 -4.11
CA GLU A 88 -2.04 -16.20 -3.92
C GLU A 88 -1.88 -14.79 -4.52
N LEU A 89 -2.91 -14.29 -5.20
CA LEU A 89 -2.94 -12.91 -5.67
C LEU A 89 -3.37 -12.01 -4.52
N SER A 90 -2.59 -10.95 -4.27
CA SER A 90 -2.81 -10.08 -3.13
C SER A 90 -2.61 -8.61 -3.51
N THR A 91 -3.43 -7.75 -2.91
CA THR A 91 -3.26 -6.28 -2.89
C THR A 91 -2.96 -5.77 -1.48
N THR A 92 -2.61 -6.67 -0.55
CA THR A 92 -2.29 -6.32 0.83
C THR A 92 -0.90 -5.70 0.96
N GLY A 93 -0.66 -5.02 2.08
CA GLY A 93 0.65 -4.44 2.38
C GLY A 93 0.76 -2.96 2.03
N GLY A 94 1.95 -2.57 1.55
CA GLY A 94 2.33 -1.20 1.21
C GLY A 94 1.90 -0.77 -0.19
N THR A 95 2.59 0.23 -0.73
CA THR A 95 2.52 0.58 -2.15
C THR A 95 3.94 0.50 -2.72
N SER A 96 4.06 0.41 -4.03
CA SER A 96 5.34 0.42 -4.75
C SER A 96 5.28 1.44 -5.89
N ASP A 97 6.38 1.61 -6.61
CA ASP A 97 6.42 2.44 -7.81
C ASP A 97 5.64 1.84 -9.00
N ALA A 98 5.10 0.63 -8.86
CA ALA A 98 4.11 0.07 -9.80
C ALA A 98 2.93 1.03 -10.03
N ARG A 99 2.59 1.87 -9.05
CA ARG A 99 1.55 2.91 -9.19
C ARG A 99 1.78 3.89 -10.35
N PHE A 100 3.03 4.06 -10.78
CA PHE A 100 3.39 4.87 -11.95
C PHE A 100 3.54 4.02 -13.21
N ILE A 101 4.13 2.83 -13.09
CA ILE A 101 4.44 1.95 -14.24
C ILE A 101 3.15 1.37 -14.85
N LYS A 102 2.12 1.14 -14.03
CA LYS A 102 0.84 0.56 -14.46
C LYS A 102 0.12 1.36 -15.56
N ASP A 103 0.43 2.65 -15.70
CA ASP A 103 -0.14 3.49 -16.76
C ASP A 103 0.47 3.21 -18.14
N HIS A 104 1.56 2.42 -18.19
CA HIS A 104 2.27 2.08 -19.42
C HIS A 104 2.18 0.61 -19.77
N CYS A 105 2.09 -0.28 -18.78
CA CYS A 105 1.98 -1.73 -19.00
C CYS A 105 1.38 -2.45 -17.79
N PRO A 106 0.91 -3.70 -17.94
CA PRO A 106 0.52 -4.53 -16.80
C PRO A 106 1.69 -4.74 -15.85
N VAL A 107 1.44 -4.73 -14.53
CA VAL A 107 2.48 -4.90 -13.50
C VAL A 107 2.08 -5.98 -12.50
N VAL A 108 3.02 -6.85 -12.15
CA VAL A 108 2.91 -7.80 -11.03
C VAL A 108 4.14 -7.63 -10.13
N GLU A 109 3.92 -7.71 -8.82
CA GLU A 109 4.99 -7.68 -7.82
C GLU A 109 5.22 -9.09 -7.26
N LEU A 110 6.47 -9.50 -7.19
CA LEU A 110 6.93 -10.73 -6.55
C LEU A 110 8.24 -10.41 -5.84
N GLY A 111 8.44 -10.92 -4.63
CA GLY A 111 9.66 -10.68 -3.87
C GLY A 111 9.81 -11.62 -2.68
N LEU A 112 10.79 -11.30 -1.84
CA LEU A 112 11.11 -12.04 -0.62
C LEU A 112 10.10 -11.76 0.49
N LEU A 113 10.20 -12.53 1.59
CA LEU A 113 9.44 -12.28 2.81
C LEU A 113 9.72 -10.87 3.35
N ASN A 114 8.66 -10.10 3.58
CA ASN A 114 8.76 -8.72 4.06
C ASN A 114 8.77 -8.60 5.60
N ALA A 115 9.02 -9.69 6.34
CA ALA A 115 8.87 -9.73 7.79
C ALA A 115 9.79 -8.76 8.55
N THR A 116 10.96 -8.46 7.98
CA THR A 116 12.01 -7.64 8.61
C THR A 116 12.24 -6.29 7.90
N ILE A 117 11.44 -5.94 6.87
CA ILE A 117 11.68 -4.70 6.11
C ILE A 117 11.52 -3.47 7.02
N HIS A 118 12.42 -2.50 6.84
CA HIS A 118 12.45 -1.25 7.61
C HIS A 118 12.67 -1.43 9.13
N GLN A 119 13.19 -2.59 9.55
CA GLN A 119 13.57 -2.85 10.93
C GLN A 119 15.10 -2.84 11.07
N VAL A 120 15.59 -2.71 12.30
CA VAL A 120 17.00 -3.00 12.58
C VAL A 120 17.29 -4.47 12.27
N ASP A 121 18.49 -4.75 11.78
CA ASP A 121 18.91 -6.11 11.37
C ASP A 121 18.02 -6.76 10.29
N GLU A 122 17.54 -5.95 9.33
CA GLU A 122 16.86 -6.42 8.12
C GLU A 122 17.68 -7.52 7.43
N ARG A 123 17.04 -8.66 7.16
CA ARG A 123 17.71 -9.86 6.66
C ARG A 123 16.75 -10.80 5.95
N VAL A 124 17.32 -11.68 5.13
CA VAL A 124 16.62 -12.75 4.41
C VAL A 124 17.49 -14.01 4.36
N PRO A 125 16.90 -15.23 4.36
CA PRO A 125 17.66 -16.45 4.10
C PRO A 125 18.29 -16.43 2.69
N VAL A 126 19.54 -16.88 2.58
CA VAL A 126 20.22 -16.99 1.27
C VAL A 126 19.48 -17.95 0.34
N ALA A 127 18.93 -19.05 0.87
CA ALA A 127 18.15 -20.00 0.09
C ALA A 127 16.90 -19.37 -0.56
N ASP A 128 16.27 -18.39 0.10
CA ASP A 128 15.10 -17.68 -0.45
C ASP A 128 15.53 -16.76 -1.61
N LEU A 129 16.70 -16.11 -1.51
CA LEU A 129 17.28 -15.33 -2.59
C LEU A 129 17.62 -16.19 -3.82
N GLU A 130 18.23 -17.35 -3.60
CA GLU A 130 18.52 -18.32 -4.67
C GLU A 130 17.24 -18.84 -5.33
N THR A 131 16.20 -19.10 -4.54
CA THR A 131 14.89 -19.53 -5.03
C THR A 131 14.24 -18.42 -5.85
N LEU A 132 14.23 -17.18 -5.36
CA LEU A 132 13.68 -16.03 -6.07
C LEU A 132 14.41 -15.80 -7.41
N THR A 133 15.73 -15.98 -7.44
CA THR A 133 16.53 -15.90 -8.67
C THR A 133 16.04 -16.92 -9.71
N LYS A 134 15.84 -18.18 -9.31
CA LYS A 134 15.31 -19.24 -10.18
C LYS A 134 13.90 -18.92 -10.69
N ILE A 135 13.04 -18.34 -9.85
CA ILE A 135 11.69 -17.94 -10.26
C ILE A 135 11.77 -16.88 -11.37
N TYR A 136 12.59 -15.83 -11.22
CA TYR A 136 12.72 -14.80 -12.25
C TYR A 136 13.33 -15.35 -13.54
N GLU A 137 14.36 -16.19 -13.46
CA GLU A 137 14.93 -16.86 -14.62
C GLU A 137 13.87 -17.66 -15.38
N ARG A 138 13.06 -18.44 -14.65
CA ARG A 138 11.98 -19.23 -15.24
C ARG A 138 10.89 -18.34 -15.85
N PHE A 139 10.51 -17.27 -15.16
CA PHE A 139 9.54 -16.31 -15.67
C PHE A 139 10.00 -15.67 -16.98
N ILE A 140 11.25 -15.20 -17.06
CA ILE A 140 11.83 -14.62 -18.27
C ILE A 140 11.81 -15.63 -19.42
N ALA A 141 12.23 -16.88 -19.17
CA ALA A 141 12.20 -17.93 -20.17
C ALA A 141 10.78 -18.19 -20.71
N LEU A 142 9.79 -18.28 -19.83
CA LEU A 142 8.38 -18.49 -20.21
C LEU A 142 7.79 -17.29 -20.96
N PHE A 143 8.12 -16.08 -20.52
CA PHE A 143 7.62 -14.84 -21.10
C PHE A 143 8.06 -14.70 -22.56
N PHE A 144 9.35 -14.92 -22.84
CA PHE A 144 9.90 -14.79 -24.19
C PHE A 144 9.66 -16.03 -25.08
N ALA A 145 9.40 -17.20 -24.52
CA ALA A 145 9.02 -18.38 -25.30
C ALA A 145 7.62 -18.27 -25.93
N ARG A 146 6.78 -17.35 -25.44
CA ARG A 146 5.44 -17.05 -25.97
C ARG A 146 5.43 -15.92 -27.00
N ALA A 147 6.56 -15.25 -27.21
CA ALA A 147 6.70 -14.14 -28.16
C ALA A 147 6.93 -14.63 -29.60
#